data_AF-A0A0C2F171-F1
#
_entry.id   AF-A0A0C2F171-F1
#
_cell.length_a   1.000
_cell.length_b   1.000
_cell.length_c   1.000
_cell.angle_alpha   90.00
_cell.angle_beta   90.00
_cell.angle_gamma   90.00
#
_symmetry.space_group_name_H-M   'P 1'
#
loop_
_entity.id
_entity.type
_entity.pdbx_description
1 polymer ?
#
loop_
_entity_poly.entity_id
_entity_poly.type
_entity_poly.pdbx_seq_one_letter_code
_entity_poly.pdbx_strand_id
1 'polypeptide(L)'
;LARAVRRTTSVESVDYDRASITSEALTTHLFTDRTEKYMDGKPESWTDLLWPQPKLIKINSSSKGFPLPKDNRLKIYFCDASSGCPRRMMQAIQISAPLLSSVNLDMEYRGHKTADHDSSPLDGKVTCGIYADGRPSGAYALNIDPRGVEIVASDYCGIRYGFATLVQIIRLQ
;
A
#
# COMPACT_ATOMS: atom_id res chain seq x y z
N LEU A 1 7.79 -25.02 52.66
CA LEU A 1 8.43 -24.90 51.33
C LEU A 1 7.78 -23.73 50.59
N ALA A 2 8.36 -22.53 50.73
CA ALA A 2 7.82 -21.29 50.20
C ALA A 2 8.19 -21.14 48.71
N ARG A 3 7.18 -21.00 47.85
CA ARG A 3 7.36 -20.79 46.41
C ARG A 3 7.59 -19.30 46.16
N ALA A 4 8.82 -18.93 45.84
CA ALA A 4 9.24 -17.56 45.58
C ALA A 4 8.48 -16.96 44.38
N VAL A 5 7.74 -15.87 44.64
CA VAL A 5 7.15 -15.02 43.61
C VAL A 5 8.26 -14.20 42.97
N ARG A 6 8.57 -14.45 41.70
CA ARG A 6 9.50 -13.62 40.92
C ARG A 6 8.81 -12.31 40.55
N ARG A 7 9.27 -11.20 41.12
CA ARG A 7 8.95 -9.85 40.64
C ARG A 7 9.66 -9.62 39.31
N THR A 8 8.93 -9.23 38.27
CA THR A 8 9.50 -8.73 37.02
C THR A 8 10.10 -7.35 37.27
N THR A 9 11.41 -7.21 37.06
CA THR A 9 12.10 -5.92 37.01
C THR A 9 11.75 -5.25 35.68
N SER A 10 11.28 -4.01 35.75
CA SER A 10 11.09 -3.14 34.57
C SER A 10 12.42 -3.07 33.81
N VAL A 11 12.39 -3.42 32.53
CA VAL A 11 13.52 -3.14 31.64
C VAL A 11 13.66 -1.62 31.61
N GLU A 12 14.82 -1.13 32.05
CA GLU A 12 15.18 0.28 31.95
C GLU A 12 14.93 0.74 30.52
N SER A 13 14.17 1.83 30.41
CA SER A 13 13.95 2.55 29.17
C SER A 13 15.31 2.85 28.57
N VAL A 14 15.66 2.14 27.50
CA VAL A 14 16.73 2.59 26.61
C VAL A 14 16.23 3.92 26.08
N ASP A 15 16.84 5.00 26.57
CA ASP A 15 16.61 6.36 26.09
C ASP A 15 16.92 6.38 24.60
N TYR A 16 15.89 6.15 23.79
CA TYR A 16 15.90 6.63 22.43
C TYR A 16 15.93 8.14 22.56
N ASP A 17 17.11 8.71 22.34
CA ASP A 17 17.33 10.14 22.13
C ASP A 17 16.15 10.68 21.35
N ARG A 18 15.24 11.31 22.08
CA ARG A 18 14.11 12.03 21.53
C ARG A 18 14.70 13.33 21.01
N ALA A 19 15.44 13.24 19.92
CA ALA A 19 15.95 14.39 19.20
C ALA A 19 14.75 15.16 18.66
N SER A 20 14.26 16.10 19.47
CA SER A 20 13.37 17.16 19.02
C SER A 20 14.23 18.10 18.20
N ILE A 21 14.04 18.12 16.89
CA ILE A 21 14.68 19.11 16.02
C ILE A 21 13.90 20.41 16.20
N THR A 22 14.23 21.17 17.24
CA THR A 22 13.91 22.60 17.30
C THR A 22 15.04 23.35 16.61
N SER A 23 14.88 23.61 15.31
CA SER A 23 15.83 24.42 14.56
C SER A 23 15.66 25.90 14.92
N GLU A 24 16.43 26.37 15.88
CA GLU A 24 16.74 27.80 16.06
C GLU A 24 18.20 28.05 15.67
N ALA A 25 18.51 27.96 14.38
CA ALA A 25 19.68 28.60 13.78
C ALA A 25 19.68 28.38 12.27
N LEU A 26 19.73 29.48 11.51
CA LEU A 26 20.05 29.49 10.09
C LEU A 26 21.41 28.82 9.86
N THR A 27 21.44 27.59 9.31
CA THR A 27 22.40 27.10 8.31
C THR A 27 22.20 25.60 8.09
N THR A 28 21.33 25.25 7.15
CA THR A 28 21.03 23.87 6.75
C THR A 28 22.01 23.41 5.67
N HIS A 29 23.07 22.70 6.04
CA HIS A 29 24.01 22.05 5.09
C HIS A 29 24.07 20.52 5.26
N LEU A 30 22.96 19.88 5.62
CA LEU A 30 22.89 18.42 5.86
C LEU A 30 22.42 17.59 4.65
N PHE A 31 22.18 18.20 3.49
CA PHE A 31 21.81 17.49 2.25
C PHE A 31 22.76 17.87 1.12
N THR A 32 24.00 17.40 1.19
CA THR A 32 24.89 17.35 0.03
C THR A 32 24.98 15.92 -0.47
N ASP A 33 23.88 15.42 -1.02
CA ASP A 33 23.98 14.38 -2.04
C ASP A 33 22.82 14.52 -3.03
N ARG A 34 23.20 14.78 -4.28
CA ARG A 34 22.39 14.98 -5.49
C ARG A 34 20.91 15.29 -5.26
N THR A 35 20.59 16.57 -5.20
CA THR A 35 19.30 17.07 -5.69
C THR A 35 19.10 16.56 -7.12
N GLU A 36 18.41 15.43 -7.28
CA GLU A 36 17.60 15.22 -8.47
C GLU A 36 16.72 16.45 -8.56
N LYS A 37 17.01 17.28 -9.56
CA LYS A 37 16.23 18.49 -9.82
C LYS A 37 14.80 18.03 -10.04
N TYR A 38 13.92 18.27 -9.07
CA TYR A 38 12.51 18.44 -9.37
C TYR A 38 12.46 19.51 -10.46
N MET A 39 12.10 19.11 -11.69
CA MET A 39 11.90 20.07 -12.75
C MET A 39 10.71 20.92 -12.33
N ASP A 40 10.93 22.22 -12.13
CA ASP A 40 9.85 23.20 -11.98
C ASP A 40 9.01 23.15 -13.26
N GLY A 41 7.96 22.35 -13.22
CA GLY A 41 7.02 22.13 -14.31
C GLY A 41 5.68 21.74 -13.72
N LYS A 42 4.59 22.28 -14.28
CA LYS A 42 3.25 21.76 -13.97
C LYS A 42 3.21 20.30 -14.41
N PRO A 43 2.60 19.38 -13.62
CA PRO A 43 2.48 17.99 -14.02
C PRO A 43 1.80 17.90 -15.38
N GLU A 44 2.42 17.24 -16.35
CA GLU A 44 1.84 17.04 -17.68
C GLU A 44 0.82 15.91 -17.66
N SER A 45 1.01 14.93 -16.77
CA SER A 45 0.12 13.79 -16.54
C SER A 45 -0.16 13.57 -15.06
N TRP A 46 -1.33 13.03 -14.73
CA TRP A 46 -1.65 12.62 -13.36
C TRP A 46 -0.68 11.55 -12.84
N THR A 47 -0.05 10.77 -13.72
CA THR A 47 0.94 9.76 -13.35
C THR A 47 2.23 10.34 -12.78
N ASP A 48 2.51 11.62 -13.04
CA ASP A 48 3.69 12.32 -12.53
C ASP A 48 3.49 12.73 -11.06
N LEU A 49 2.25 12.63 -10.57
CA LEU A 49 1.89 12.89 -9.17
C LEU A 49 2.04 11.65 -8.28
N LEU A 50 2.41 10.49 -8.85
CA LEU A 50 2.66 9.27 -8.08
C LEU A 50 4.02 9.33 -7.39
N TRP A 51 4.04 9.07 -6.09
CA TRP A 51 5.28 9.09 -5.31
C TRP A 51 5.42 7.88 -4.36
N PRO A 52 6.59 7.20 -4.34
CA PRO A 52 7.69 7.33 -5.30
C PRO A 52 7.25 6.94 -6.72
N GLN A 53 7.95 7.43 -7.73
CA GLN A 53 7.60 7.15 -9.13
C GLN A 53 7.70 5.64 -9.41
N PRO A 54 6.63 4.99 -9.92
CA PRO A 54 6.69 3.60 -10.33
C PRO A 54 7.73 3.39 -11.45
N LYS A 55 8.46 2.26 -11.40
CA LYS A 55 9.50 1.93 -12.40
C LYS A 55 8.98 1.81 -13.83
N LEU A 56 7.71 1.41 -13.99
CA LEU A 56 7.06 1.23 -15.27
C LEU A 56 5.58 1.55 -15.12
N ILE A 57 5.07 2.41 -16.00
CA ILE A 57 3.65 2.73 -16.11
C ILE A 57 3.24 2.50 -17.56
N LYS A 58 2.13 1.79 -17.75
CA LYS A 58 1.49 1.61 -19.06
C LYS A 58 0.02 1.99 -18.93
N ILE A 59 -0.39 3.04 -19.64
CA ILE A 59 -1.78 3.48 -19.69
C ILE A 59 -2.37 3.02 -21.02
N ASN A 60 -3.51 2.32 -20.98
CA ASN A 60 -4.27 2.01 -22.17
C ASN A 60 -5.45 2.96 -22.29
N SER A 61 -5.34 3.97 -23.16
CA SER A 61 -6.36 5.00 -23.36
C SER A 61 -7.71 4.49 -23.88
N SER A 62 -7.77 3.25 -24.38
CA SER A 62 -9.03 2.62 -24.82
C SER A 62 -9.80 1.90 -23.70
N SER A 63 -9.18 1.72 -22.53
CA SER A 63 -9.81 1.04 -21.40
C SER A 63 -10.69 2.00 -20.60
N LYS A 64 -11.88 1.55 -20.19
CA LYS A 64 -12.82 2.32 -19.36
C LYS A 64 -12.38 2.48 -17.89
N GLY A 65 -11.17 2.03 -17.53
CA GLY A 65 -10.65 2.12 -16.18
C GLY A 65 -11.44 1.28 -15.19
N PHE A 66 -11.32 1.61 -13.91
CA PHE A 66 -11.97 0.93 -12.79
C PHE A 66 -13.07 1.82 -12.20
N PRO A 67 -14.35 1.38 -12.21
CA PRO A 67 -15.43 2.16 -11.60
C PRO A 67 -15.30 2.11 -10.07
N LEU A 68 -15.43 3.28 -9.43
CA LEU A 68 -15.52 3.33 -7.98
C LEU A 68 -16.79 2.61 -7.50
N PRO A 69 -16.70 1.86 -6.38
CA PRO A 69 -17.82 1.08 -5.88
C PRO A 69 -18.96 1.98 -5.38
N LYS A 70 -20.19 1.68 -5.80
CA LYS A 70 -21.40 2.43 -5.40
C LYS A 70 -21.70 2.37 -3.91
N ASP A 71 -21.28 1.29 -3.24
CA ASP A 71 -21.40 1.09 -1.80
C ASP A 71 -20.22 1.66 -1.02
N ASN A 72 -19.31 2.39 -1.69
CA ASN A 72 -18.09 2.96 -1.14
C ASN A 72 -17.13 1.93 -0.50
N ARG A 73 -17.25 0.65 -0.87
CA ARG A 73 -16.42 -0.43 -0.30
C ARG A 73 -15.55 -1.08 -1.35
N LEU A 74 -14.23 -0.97 -1.15
CA LEU A 74 -13.24 -1.77 -1.86
C LEU A 74 -13.24 -3.18 -1.28
N LYS A 75 -13.64 -4.15 -2.10
CA LYS A 75 -13.81 -5.55 -1.71
C LYS A 75 -12.50 -6.27 -1.95
N ILE A 76 -11.78 -6.56 -0.87
CA ILE A 76 -10.43 -7.12 -0.91
C ILE A 76 -10.50 -8.64 -0.86
N TYR A 77 -9.97 -9.28 -1.91
CA TYR A 77 -9.87 -10.72 -2.06
C TYR A 77 -8.39 -11.15 -2.08
N PHE A 78 -8.10 -12.28 -1.44
CA PHE A 78 -6.80 -12.94 -1.46
C PHE A 78 -6.83 -14.06 -2.49
N CYS A 79 -5.82 -14.10 -3.36
CA CYS A 79 -5.71 -15.18 -4.33
C CYS A 79 -5.30 -16.49 -3.65
N ASP A 80 -5.98 -17.59 -3.96
CA ASP A 80 -5.73 -18.91 -3.38
C ASP A 80 -4.37 -19.49 -3.77
N ALA A 81 -3.90 -19.12 -4.96
CA ALA A 81 -2.56 -19.50 -5.44
C ALA A 81 -1.45 -18.66 -4.79
N SER A 82 -1.77 -17.72 -3.90
CA SER A 82 -0.77 -16.90 -3.23
C SER A 82 -0.01 -17.71 -2.16
N SER A 83 1.31 -17.49 -2.07
CA SER A 83 2.12 -17.99 -0.96
C SER A 83 1.98 -17.15 0.33
N GLY A 84 1.31 -16.00 0.25
CA GLY A 84 1.14 -15.07 1.36
C GLY A 84 0.05 -15.52 2.33
N CYS A 85 0.35 -15.55 3.63
CA CYS A 85 -0.68 -15.70 4.66
C CYS A 85 -1.69 -14.53 4.61
N PRO A 86 -3.01 -14.79 4.44
CA PRO A 86 -4.05 -13.75 4.38
C PRO A 86 -4.04 -12.77 5.54
N ARG A 87 -3.89 -13.27 6.78
CA ARG A 87 -3.87 -12.42 7.99
C ARG A 87 -2.72 -11.40 7.96
N ARG A 88 -1.54 -11.81 7.50
CA ARG A 88 -0.37 -10.92 7.37
C ARG A 88 -0.55 -9.93 6.21
N MET A 89 -1.20 -10.35 5.12
CA MET A 89 -1.57 -9.42 4.04
C MET A 89 -2.58 -8.38 4.52
N MET A 90 -3.63 -8.78 5.25
CA MET A 90 -4.58 -7.85 5.88
C MET A 90 -3.87 -6.80 6.72
N GLN A 91 -2.93 -7.23 7.59
CA GLN A 91 -2.15 -6.29 8.41
C GLN A 91 -1.33 -5.31 7.57
N ALA A 92 -0.71 -5.77 6.49
CA ALA A 92 0.06 -4.92 5.58
C ALA A 92 -0.84 -3.90 4.85
N ILE A 93 -2.05 -4.30 4.48
CA ILE A 93 -3.04 -3.50 3.74
C ILE A 93 -3.72 -2.48 4.66
N GLN A 94 -3.99 -2.84 5.92
CA GLN A 94 -4.76 -2.02 6.87
C GLN A 94 -4.16 -0.63 7.11
N ILE A 95 -2.86 -0.45 6.90
CA ILE A 95 -2.16 0.84 6.98
C ILE A 95 -2.77 1.87 6.01
N SER A 96 -3.33 1.42 4.89
CA SER A 96 -3.95 2.25 3.87
C SER A 96 -5.42 2.62 4.18
N ALA A 97 -6.06 1.99 5.16
CA ALA A 97 -7.46 2.25 5.52
C ALA A 97 -7.76 3.73 5.84
N PRO A 98 -7.02 4.43 6.73
CA PRO A 98 -7.32 5.84 7.02
C PRO A 98 -7.16 6.76 5.80
N LEU A 99 -6.30 6.39 4.84
CA LEU A 99 -6.10 7.18 3.62
C LEU A 99 -7.29 7.03 2.66
N LEU A 100 -7.91 5.85 2.60
CA LEU A 100 -9.14 5.64 1.83
C LEU A 100 -10.34 6.32 2.49
N SER A 101 -10.45 6.29 3.82
CA SER A 101 -11.55 6.96 4.52
C SER A 101 -11.58 8.47 4.24
N SER A 102 -10.41 9.09 3.96
CA SER A 102 -10.33 10.50 3.57
C SER A 102 -11.04 10.85 2.25
N VAL A 103 -11.31 9.85 1.40
CA VAL A 103 -12.07 9.96 0.15
C VAL A 103 -13.38 9.16 0.19
N ASN A 104 -13.93 8.97 1.40
CA ASN A 104 -15.18 8.24 1.64
C ASN A 104 -15.18 6.81 1.09
N LEU A 105 -14.03 6.12 1.10
CA LEU A 105 -13.94 4.71 0.76
C LEU A 105 -13.50 3.88 1.97
N ASP A 106 -14.09 2.71 2.13
CA ASP A 106 -13.75 1.74 3.16
C ASP A 106 -13.21 0.45 2.55
N MET A 107 -12.39 -0.26 3.32
CA MET A 107 -11.91 -1.60 2.97
C MET A 107 -12.84 -2.66 3.56
N GLU A 108 -13.28 -3.59 2.72
CA GLU A 108 -14.06 -4.76 3.13
C GLU A 108 -13.28 -6.03 2.74
N TYR A 109 -12.78 -6.76 3.73
CA TYR A 109 -12.09 -8.03 3.49
C TYR A 109 -13.09 -9.15 3.25
N ARG A 110 -13.05 -9.75 2.06
CA ARG A 110 -13.92 -10.85 1.64
C ARG A 110 -13.25 -12.23 1.78
N GLY A 111 -11.97 -12.26 2.12
CA GLY A 111 -11.21 -13.50 2.27
C GLY A 111 -10.68 -14.00 0.93
N HIS A 112 -10.74 -15.30 0.71
CA HIS A 112 -10.26 -15.95 -0.51
C HIS A 112 -11.19 -15.68 -1.70
N LYS A 113 -10.64 -15.72 -2.92
CA LYS A 113 -11.45 -15.62 -4.14
C LYS A 113 -12.46 -16.76 -4.19
N THR A 114 -13.73 -16.44 -4.42
CA THR A 114 -14.77 -17.43 -4.67
C THR A 114 -14.81 -17.82 -6.15
N ALA A 115 -15.41 -18.96 -6.48
CA ALA A 115 -15.48 -19.47 -7.86
C ALA A 115 -16.18 -18.51 -8.84
N ASP A 116 -17.08 -17.68 -8.34
CA ASP A 116 -17.82 -16.66 -9.09
C ASP A 116 -17.11 -15.29 -9.12
N HIS A 117 -15.94 -15.13 -8.50
CA HIS A 117 -15.27 -13.83 -8.38
C HIS A 117 -15.09 -13.10 -9.72
N ASP A 118 -14.65 -13.83 -10.76
CA ASP A 118 -14.31 -13.25 -12.05
C ASP A 118 -15.57 -12.97 -12.91
N SER A 119 -16.66 -13.71 -12.70
CA SER A 119 -17.96 -13.48 -13.35
C SER A 119 -18.89 -12.59 -12.54
N SER A 120 -18.56 -12.30 -11.28
CA SER A 120 -19.37 -11.51 -10.38
C SER A 120 -19.46 -10.04 -10.84
N PRO A 121 -20.68 -9.46 -10.90
CA PRO A 121 -20.87 -8.06 -11.30
C PRO A 121 -20.53 -7.07 -10.18
N LEU A 122 -19.90 -7.52 -9.09
CA LEU A 122 -19.54 -6.66 -7.98
C LEU A 122 -18.51 -5.62 -8.40
N ASP A 123 -18.84 -4.35 -8.16
CA ASP A 123 -17.92 -3.22 -8.30
C ASP A 123 -16.94 -3.17 -7.12
N GLY A 124 -15.78 -2.54 -7.33
CA GLY A 124 -14.81 -2.32 -6.26
C GLY A 124 -13.91 -3.51 -5.94
N LYS A 125 -13.83 -4.52 -6.79
CA LYS A 125 -13.03 -5.73 -6.55
C LYS A 125 -11.53 -5.42 -6.61
N VAL A 126 -10.82 -5.78 -5.54
CA VAL A 126 -9.36 -5.74 -5.48
C VAL A 126 -8.87 -7.14 -5.11
N THR A 127 -8.17 -7.79 -6.04
CA THR A 127 -7.45 -9.02 -5.77
C THR A 127 -6.02 -8.72 -5.38
N CYS A 128 -5.49 -9.42 -4.40
CA CYS A 128 -4.05 -9.38 -4.13
C CYS A 128 -3.45 -10.74 -3.80
N GLY A 129 -2.15 -10.87 -4.05
CA GLY A 129 -1.39 -12.07 -3.72
C GLY A 129 0.12 -11.85 -3.78
N ILE A 130 0.83 -12.58 -2.93
CA ILE A 130 2.28 -12.76 -2.95
C ILE A 130 2.64 -13.99 -3.79
N TYR A 131 3.63 -13.86 -4.65
CA TYR A 131 4.15 -14.92 -5.53
C TYR A 131 5.67 -14.92 -5.53
N ALA A 132 6.27 -16.11 -5.52
CA ALA A 132 7.71 -16.30 -5.65
C ALA A 132 8.12 -16.30 -7.13
N ASP A 133 8.14 -15.13 -7.77
CA ASP A 133 8.41 -14.95 -9.20
C ASP A 133 9.82 -14.39 -9.50
N GLY A 134 10.71 -14.39 -8.50
CA GLY A 134 12.08 -13.92 -8.62
C GLY A 134 12.26 -12.40 -8.60
N ARG A 135 11.17 -11.62 -8.48
CA ARG A 135 11.27 -10.17 -8.27
C ARG A 135 11.88 -9.86 -6.89
N PRO A 136 12.62 -8.74 -6.75
CA PRO A 136 13.21 -8.35 -5.48
C PRO A 136 12.15 -8.06 -4.42
N SER A 137 12.56 -8.11 -3.15
CA SER A 137 11.72 -7.71 -2.01
C SER A 137 11.13 -6.31 -2.22
N GLY A 138 9.86 -6.12 -1.85
CA GLY A 138 9.12 -4.88 -2.05
C GLY A 138 8.60 -4.64 -3.47
N ALA A 139 8.92 -5.50 -4.44
CA ALA A 139 8.37 -5.38 -5.78
C ALA A 139 6.87 -5.71 -5.83
N TYR A 140 6.14 -4.99 -6.69
CA TYR A 140 4.74 -5.25 -6.97
C TYR A 140 4.41 -4.95 -8.43
N ALA A 141 3.28 -5.48 -8.88
CA ALA A 141 2.60 -5.12 -10.11
C ALA A 141 1.16 -4.77 -9.73
N LEU A 142 0.67 -3.64 -10.24
CA LEU A 142 -0.68 -3.14 -10.02
C LEU A 142 -1.36 -3.02 -11.38
N ASN A 143 -2.36 -3.86 -11.62
CA ASN A 143 -3.17 -3.84 -12.83
C ASN A 143 -4.56 -3.30 -12.48
N ILE A 144 -5.05 -2.37 -13.28
CA ILE A 144 -6.38 -1.76 -13.11
C ILE A 144 -7.13 -1.94 -14.42
N ASP A 145 -8.21 -2.70 -14.40
CA ASP A 145 -9.08 -2.94 -15.54
C ASP A 145 -10.57 -2.83 -15.16
N PRO A 146 -11.50 -2.87 -16.12
CA PRO A 146 -12.93 -2.76 -15.82
C PRO A 146 -13.50 -3.90 -14.96
N ARG A 147 -12.81 -5.04 -14.86
CA ARG A 147 -13.21 -6.19 -14.02
C ARG A 147 -12.73 -6.04 -12.59
N GLY A 148 -11.71 -5.21 -12.35
CA GLY A 148 -11.21 -4.91 -11.02
C GLY A 148 -9.75 -4.48 -10.99
N VAL A 149 -9.22 -4.43 -9.78
CA VAL A 149 -7.81 -4.20 -9.50
C VAL A 149 -7.14 -5.51 -9.12
N GLU A 150 -5.93 -5.73 -9.63
CA GLU A 150 -5.09 -6.86 -9.24
C GLU A 150 -3.71 -6.36 -8.77
N ILE A 151 -3.28 -6.84 -7.59
CA ILE A 151 -1.99 -6.53 -6.99
C ILE A 151 -1.21 -7.82 -6.77
N VAL A 152 -0.12 -7.97 -7.53
CA VAL A 152 0.79 -9.12 -7.43
C VAL A 152 2.12 -8.64 -6.86
N ALA A 153 2.51 -9.14 -5.69
CA ALA A 153 3.73 -8.72 -4.99
C ALA A 153 4.73 -9.86 -4.79
N SER A 154 5.98 -9.52 -4.54
CA SER A 154 7.02 -10.49 -4.14
C SER A 154 7.00 -10.82 -2.64
N ASP A 155 6.50 -9.90 -1.81
CA ASP A 155 6.38 -10.06 -0.36
C ASP A 155 5.32 -9.11 0.25
N TYR A 156 5.23 -9.11 1.59
CA TYR A 156 4.30 -8.24 2.32
C TYR A 156 4.62 -6.75 2.18
N CYS A 157 5.89 -6.38 1.96
CA CYS A 157 6.27 -5.00 1.68
C CYS A 157 5.72 -4.56 0.32
N GLY A 158 5.83 -5.42 -0.70
CA GLY A 158 5.27 -5.17 -2.03
C GLY A 158 3.74 -5.05 -2.00
N ILE A 159 3.05 -5.87 -1.20
CA ILE A 159 1.59 -5.71 -0.96
C ILE A 159 1.29 -4.32 -0.42
N ARG A 160 2.00 -3.90 0.64
CA ARG A 160 1.83 -2.58 1.24
C ARG A 160 2.07 -1.46 0.22
N TYR A 161 3.14 -1.54 -0.56
CA TYR A 161 3.49 -0.52 -1.55
C TYR A 161 2.48 -0.48 -2.70
N GLY A 162 2.03 -1.63 -3.20
CA GLY A 162 0.99 -1.71 -4.22
C GLY A 162 -0.31 -1.05 -3.78
N PHE A 163 -0.75 -1.30 -2.54
CA PHE A 163 -1.92 -0.62 -1.98
C PHE A 163 -1.69 0.88 -1.76
N ALA A 164 -0.50 1.29 -1.32
CA ALA A 164 -0.18 2.72 -1.19
C ALA A 164 -0.26 3.43 -2.55
N THR A 165 0.20 2.79 -3.64
CA THR A 165 0.05 3.33 -5.00
C THR A 165 -1.40 3.35 -5.45
N LEU A 166 -2.17 2.28 -5.21
CA LEU A 166 -3.60 2.25 -5.55
C LEU A 166 -4.35 3.41 -4.87
N VAL A 167 -4.10 3.64 -3.58
CA VAL A 167 -4.70 4.76 -2.83
C VAL A 167 -4.34 6.10 -3.47
N GLN A 168 -3.08 6.30 -3.88
CA GLN A 168 -2.69 7.53 -4.58
C GLN A 168 -3.47 7.70 -5.88
N ILE A 169 -3.57 6.65 -6.70
CA ILE A 169 -4.33 6.69 -7.95
C ILE A 169 -5.78 7.09 -7.69
N ILE A 170 -6.44 6.45 -6.71
CA ILE A 170 -7.83 6.73 -6.35
C ILE A 170 -8.02 8.18 -5.91
N ARG A 171 -7.08 8.74 -5.13
CA ARG A 171 -7.14 10.13 -4.65
C ARG A 171 -6.89 11.18 -5.72
N LEU A 172 -6.34 10.78 -6.86
CA LEU A 172 -6.05 11.66 -8.00
C LEU A 172 -7.19 11.66 -9.05
N GLN A 173 -8.18 10.76 -8.92
CA GLN A 173 -9.41 10.76 -9.71
C GLN A 173 -10.45 11.70 -9.10
#